data_AF-A0A2H9TDP1-F1
#
_entry.id   AF-A0A2H9TDP1-F1
#
_cell.length_a   1.000
_cell.length_b   1.000
_cell.length_c   1.000
_cell.angle_alpha   90.00
_cell.angle_beta   90.00
_cell.angle_gamma   90.00
#
_symmetry.space_group_name_H-M   'P 1'
#
loop_
_entity.id
_entity.type
_entity.pdbx_description
1 polymer ?
#
loop_
_entity_poly.entity_id
_entity_poly.type
_entity_poly.pdbx_seq_one_letter_code
_entity_poly.pdbx_strand_id
1 'polypeptide(L)' 'MAILKAKDIRNMSKNERENKLKELKLELIKSRGKASQGGSLKTREIKKTIARLLTIK' A
#
# COMPACT_ATOMS: atom_id res chain seq x y z
N MET A 1 5.25 1.06 10.75
CA MET A 1 3.94 0.40 10.93
C MET A 1 2.80 1.31 10.45
N ALA A 2 2.79 1.72 9.19
CA ALA A 2 1.64 2.44 8.59
C ALA A 2 0.77 1.42 7.84
N ILE A 3 0.15 0.53 8.62
CA ILE A 3 -0.76 -0.49 8.09
C ILE A 3 -2.16 0.09 8.23
N LEU A 4 -2.76 0.53 7.12
CA LEU A 4 -4.19 0.87 7.06
C LEU A 4 -4.97 -0.25 7.75
N LYS A 5 -5.75 0.09 8.77
CA LYS A 5 -6.57 -0.89 9.46
C LYS A 5 -7.74 -1.25 8.56
N ALA A 6 -8.24 -2.48 8.70
CA ALA A 6 -9.39 -2.93 7.93
C ALA A 6 -10.63 -2.04 8.16
N LYS A 7 -10.77 -1.46 9.37
CA LYS A 7 -11.84 -0.51 9.70
C LYS A 7 -11.75 0.76 8.84
N ASP A 8 -10.56 1.32 8.71
CA ASP A 8 -10.32 2.53 7.92
C ASP A 8 -10.63 2.26 6.45
N ILE A 9 -10.19 1.12 5.92
CA ILE A 9 -10.47 0.74 4.52
C ILE A 9 -11.97 0.59 4.28
N ARG A 10 -12.73 -0.02 5.21
CA ARG A 10 -14.19 -0.15 5.08
C ARG A 10 -14.90 1.21 5.04
N ASN A 11 -14.39 2.19 5.77
CA ASN A 11 -14.95 3.55 5.79
C ASN A 11 -14.59 4.36 4.54
N MET A 12 -13.59 3.93 3.75
CA MET A 12 -13.23 4.59 2.49
C MET A 12 -14.25 4.26 1.40
N SER A 13 -14.56 5.27 0.59
CA SER A 13 -15.30 5.14 -0.66
C SER A 13 -14.46 4.43 -1.74
N LYS A 14 -15.13 3.90 -2.77
CA LYS A 14 -14.45 3.18 -3.87
C LYS A 14 -13.39 4.04 -4.57
N ASN A 15 -13.68 5.33 -4.80
CA ASN A 15 -12.74 6.28 -5.40
C ASN A 15 -11.52 6.53 -4.50
N GLU A 16 -11.73 6.70 -3.20
CA GLU A 16 -10.61 6.89 -2.26
C GLU A 16 -9.72 5.65 -2.21
N ARG A 17 -10.30 4.45 -2.24
CA ARG A 17 -9.52 3.20 -2.31
C ARG A 17 -8.71 3.10 -3.59
N GLU A 18 -9.29 3.45 -4.74
CA GLU A 18 -8.56 3.43 -6.02
C GLU A 18 -7.42 4.45 -6.07
N ASN A 19 -7.65 5.66 -5.55
CA ASN A 19 -6.61 6.67 -5.44
C ASN A 19 -5.48 6.21 -4.50
N LYS A 20 -5.83 5.64 -3.34
CA LYS A 20 -4.86 5.08 -2.40
C LYS A 20 -4.07 3.91 -2.99
N LEU A 21 -4.73 3.07 -3.80
CA LEU A 21 -4.09 1.96 -4.50
C LEU A 21 -3.03 2.47 -5.49
N LYS A 22 -3.32 3.54 -6.23
CA LYS A 22 -2.37 4.17 -7.16
C LYS A 22 -1.16 4.74 -6.41
N GLU A 23 -1.39 5.46 -5.32
CA GLU A 23 -0.31 5.99 -4.45
C GLU A 23 0.60 4.86 -3.94
N LEU A 24 0.02 3.80 -3.37
CA LEU A 24 0.79 2.68 -2.81
C LEU A 24 1.57 1.91 -3.89
N LYS A 25 1.05 1.81 -5.12
CA LYS A 25 1.79 1.21 -6.25
C LYS A 25 3.00 2.05 -6.64
N LEU A 26 2.87 3.38 -6.68
CA LEU A 26 4.01 4.28 -6.93
C LEU A 26 5.06 4.17 -5.81
N GLU A 27 4.61 4.11 -4.57
CA GLU A 27 5.49 3.93 -3.41
C GLU A 27 6.21 2.58 -3.45
N LEU A 28 5.54 1.51 -3.91
CA LEU A 28 6.14 0.20 -4.11
C LEU A 28 7.28 0.24 -5.13
N ILE A 29 7.09 0.94 -6.25
CA ILE A 29 8.12 1.09 -7.30
C ILE A 29 9.33 1.84 -6.75
N LYS A 30 9.10 2.97 -6.05
CA LYS A 30 10.17 3.73 -5.40
C LYS A 30 10.91 2.90 -4.34
N SER A 31 10.17 2.12 -3.55
CA SER A 31 10.75 1.21 -2.55
C SER A 31 11.60 0.13 -3.19
N ARG A 32 11.19 -0.44 -4.32
CA ARG A 32 11.97 -1.44 -5.07
C ARG A 32 13.28 -0.85 -5.61
N GLY A 33 13.24 0.37 -6.16
CA GLY A 33 14.44 1.07 -6.63
C GLY A 33 15.44 1.40 -5.52
N LYS A 34 14.96 1.66 -4.30
CA LYS A 34 15.83 1.83 -3.12
C LYS A 34 16.35 0.51 -2.56
N ALA A 35 15.56 -0.56 -2.65
CA ALA A 35 15.95 -1.90 -2.20
C ALA A 35 17.12 -2.48 -3.00
N SER A 36 17.20 -2.20 -4.31
CA SER A 36 18.35 -2.62 -5.14
C SER A 36 19.66 -1.94 -4.75
N GLN A 37 19.61 -0.79 -4.06
CA GLN A 37 20.79 -0.09 -3.54
C GLN A 37 21.09 -0.44 -2.07
N GLY A 38 20.51 -1.52 -1.53
CA GLY A 38 20.71 -1.94 -0.14
C GLY A 38 19.82 -1.23 0.89
N GLY A 39 18.83 -0.44 0.44
CA GLY A 39 17.95 0.35 1.31
C GLY A 39 16.58 -0.28 1.62
N SER A 40 16.26 -0.38 2.92
CA SER A 40 14.95 -0.50 3.59
C SER A 40 13.87 -1.46 3.01
N LEU A 41 13.59 -2.50 3.80
CA LEU A 41 12.61 -3.61 3.70
C LEU A 41 11.09 -3.23 3.72
N LYS A 42 10.69 -2.02 3.34
CA LYS A 42 9.28 -1.56 3.40
C LYS A 42 8.38 -2.18 2.33
N THR A 43 8.96 -2.84 1.32
CA THR A 43 8.23 -3.50 0.23
C THR A 43 7.20 -4.52 0.73
N ARG A 44 7.50 -5.26 1.81
CA ARG A 44 6.57 -6.25 2.38
C ARG A 44 5.34 -5.60 2.99
N GLU A 45 5.52 -4.46 3.65
CA GLU A 45 4.43 -3.72 4.29
C GLU A 45 3.50 -3.12 3.24
N ILE A 46 4.06 -2.47 2.22
CA ILE A 46 3.30 -1.86 1.12
C ILE A 46 2.47 -2.93 0.39
N LYS A 47 3.07 -4.09 0.07
CA LYS A 47 2.35 -5.23 -0.54
C LYS A 47 1.18 -5.70 0.33
N LYS A 48 1.36 -5.81 1.65
CA LYS A 48 0.28 -6.20 2.58
C LYS A 48 -0.85 -5.16 2.60
N THR A 49 -0.53 -3.87 2.55
CA THR A 49 -1.53 -2.80 2.51
C THR A 49 -2.32 -2.81 1.21
N ILE A 50 -1.65 -2.99 0.07
CA ILE A 50 -2.30 -3.16 -1.24
C ILE A 50 -3.24 -4.37 -1.23
N ALA A 51 -2.78 -5.52 -0.71
CA ALA A 51 -3.61 -6.72 -0.62
C ALA A 51 -4.89 -6.47 0.18
N ARG A 52 -4.80 -5.81 1.35
CA ARG A 52 -5.98 -5.47 2.16
C ARG A 52 -6.96 -4.54 1.45
N LEU A 53 -6.45 -3.54 0.72
CA LEU A 53 -7.28 -2.62 -0.08
C LEU A 53 -8.03 -3.35 -1.20
N LEU A 54 -7.42 -4.37 -1.81
CA LEU A 54 -8.05 -5.19 -2.85
C LEU A 54 -9.05 -6.21 -2.29
N THR A 55 -8.82 -6.72 -1.08
CA THR A 55 -9.70 -7.71 -0.44
C THR A 55 -10.98 -7.08 0.09
N ILE A 56 -10.93 -5.86 0.63
CA ILE A 56 -12.08 -5.20 1.22
C ILE A 56 -12.86 -4.45 0.12
N LYS A 57 -14.00 -5.03 -0.28
CA LYS A 57 -14.98 -4.43 -1.21
C LYS A 57 -15.85 -3.37 -0.55
#